data_AF-A0A3D1X273-F1
#
_entry.id   AF-A0A3D1X273-F1
#
_cell.length_a   1.000
_cell.length_b   1.000
_cell.length_c   1.000
_cell.angle_alpha   90.00
_cell.angle_beta   90.00
_cell.angle_gamma   90.00
#
_symmetry.space_group_name_H-M   'P 1'
#
loop_
_entity.id
_entity.type
_entity.pdbx_description
1 polymer ?
#
loop_
_entity_poly.entity_id
_entity_poly.type
_entity_poly.pdbx_seq_one_letter_code
_entity_poly.pdbx_strand_id
1 'polypeptide(L)'
;MKRCKFLTLMFALLLLLQSSVLAANTDTTVTVTLPTFAVTLNDTKIDSAHSEYPLIVYRDITYFPMTYHASRFLHLKSSWYQTEPKGTLFVGYSDASEDTWIDTPAAGRNASTAKATVADYQIAVNTVDKSEFLDNSAEPYPLLNFRGVTYFPLTWRFAVEELGWDYRFDTKTGLSLRSTEQFRPELEDSLLANSAPSAALVQKTYFYSADKSEYAGVPYSNLSGATFVYRRSGEAALTLKAEDLFSDGEYYFDCQDGTNAPVLSDGVLTLSARQINSTGQTTVRLKIDLRSGTLLP
;
A
#
# COMPACT_ATOMS: atom_id res chain seq x y z
N MET A 1 -1.95 41.20 -56.89
CA MET A 1 -1.41 39.82 -56.96
C MET A 1 -0.17 39.66 -56.06
N LYS A 2 -0.34 39.49 -54.73
CA LYS A 2 0.75 39.19 -53.76
C LYS A 2 0.24 38.43 -52.52
N ARG A 3 -0.81 37.60 -52.66
CA ARG A 3 -1.44 36.88 -51.52
C ARG A 3 -1.45 35.34 -51.61
N CYS A 4 -0.83 34.74 -52.63
CA CYS A 4 -0.84 33.26 -52.82
C CYS A 4 0.50 32.55 -52.54
N LYS A 5 1.56 33.24 -52.10
CA LYS A 5 2.85 32.58 -51.77
C LYS A 5 3.11 32.40 -50.27
N PHE A 6 2.32 33.06 -49.41
CA PHE A 6 2.45 32.92 -47.96
C PHE A 6 1.68 31.70 -47.41
N LEU A 7 0.60 31.30 -48.08
CA LEU A 7 -0.23 30.18 -47.64
C LEU A 7 0.45 28.81 -47.89
N THR A 8 1.24 28.69 -48.95
CA THR A 8 1.98 27.47 -49.31
C THR A 8 3.20 27.23 -48.41
N LEU A 9 3.82 28.29 -47.88
CA LEU A 9 4.95 28.17 -46.96
C LEU A 9 4.49 27.77 -45.54
N MET A 10 3.31 28.22 -45.12
CA MET A 10 2.71 27.83 -43.83
C MET A 10 2.23 26.36 -43.81
N PHE A 11 1.81 25.81 -44.94
CA PHE A 11 1.35 24.42 -45.02
C PHE A 11 2.52 23.42 -45.02
N ALA A 12 3.68 23.79 -45.57
CA ALA A 12 4.89 22.98 -45.51
C ALA A 12 5.52 22.95 -44.08
N LEU A 13 5.33 24.02 -43.29
CA LEU A 13 5.79 24.07 -41.90
C LEU A 13 4.89 23.25 -40.96
N LEU A 14 3.58 23.15 -41.25
CA LEU A 14 2.65 22.33 -40.47
C LEU A 14 2.83 20.81 -40.68
N LEU A 15 3.34 20.38 -41.84
CA LEU A 15 3.58 18.96 -42.14
C LEU A 15 4.88 18.41 -41.53
N LEU A 16 5.80 19.28 -41.08
CA LEU A 16 7.01 18.88 -40.32
C LEU A 16 6.76 18.72 -38.82
N LEU A 17 5.59 19.13 -38.32
CA LEU A 17 5.16 18.98 -36.93
C LEU A 17 4.52 17.61 -36.63
N GLN A 18 4.45 16.71 -37.61
CA GLN A 18 4.01 15.32 -37.43
C GLN A 18 5.18 14.34 -37.41
N SER A 19 6.33 14.77 -36.88
CA SER A 19 7.28 13.79 -36.36
C SER A 19 6.58 13.05 -35.23
N SER A 20 6.22 11.81 -35.51
CA SER A 20 5.77 10.84 -34.54
C SER A 20 6.63 10.97 -33.29
N VAL A 21 5.99 11.43 -32.21
CA VAL A 21 6.47 11.14 -30.87
C VAL A 21 6.44 9.62 -30.79
N LEU A 22 7.55 8.97 -31.15
CA LEU A 22 7.88 7.73 -30.48
C LEU A 22 7.80 8.11 -29.00
N ALA A 23 6.85 7.51 -28.30
CA ALA A 23 6.86 7.48 -26.87
C ALA A 23 8.23 6.92 -26.47
N ALA A 24 9.17 7.81 -26.20
CA ALA A 24 10.27 7.49 -25.33
C ALA A 24 9.59 7.19 -23.99
N ASN A 25 9.40 5.90 -23.70
CA ASN A 25 9.34 5.47 -22.31
C ASN A 25 10.69 5.91 -21.72
N THR A 26 10.76 7.13 -21.22
CA THR A 26 11.88 7.56 -20.41
C THR A 26 11.74 6.84 -19.09
N ASP A 27 12.28 5.61 -19.05
CA ASP A 27 12.82 5.03 -17.82
C ASP A 27 13.69 6.11 -17.21
N THR A 28 13.14 6.84 -16.23
CA THR A 28 13.81 8.00 -15.65
C THR A 28 14.95 7.45 -14.82
N THR A 29 16.10 7.29 -15.47
CA THR A 29 17.30 6.72 -14.87
C THR A 29 17.90 7.75 -13.93
N VAL A 30 18.06 7.37 -12.67
CA VAL A 30 18.63 8.21 -11.62
C VAL A 30 19.98 7.66 -11.16
N THR A 31 20.79 8.52 -10.55
CA THR A 31 22.04 8.11 -9.91
C THR A 31 21.78 7.98 -8.42
N VAL A 32 22.16 6.84 -7.86
CA VAL A 32 22.03 6.54 -6.42
C VAL A 32 23.42 6.29 -5.82
N THR A 33 23.52 6.44 -4.51
CA THR A 33 24.75 6.21 -3.74
C THR A 33 24.52 5.22 -2.61
N LEU A 34 25.58 4.74 -1.96
CA LEU A 34 25.45 4.04 -0.67
C LEU A 34 25.29 5.06 0.47
N PRO A 35 24.55 4.73 1.55
CA PRO A 35 24.49 5.55 2.74
C PRO A 35 25.89 5.86 3.29
N THR A 36 26.13 7.13 3.63
CA THR A 36 27.37 7.59 4.28
C THR A 36 27.27 7.66 5.81
N PHE A 37 26.10 7.28 6.34
CA PHE A 37 25.78 7.21 7.76
C PHE A 37 25.28 5.82 8.14
N ALA A 38 25.28 5.49 9.43
CA ALA A 38 24.77 4.21 9.91
C ALA A 38 23.25 4.12 9.71
N VAL A 39 22.76 2.96 9.27
CA VAL A 39 21.34 2.63 9.25
C VAL A 39 21.12 1.42 10.13
N THR A 40 20.16 1.54 11.05
CA THR A 40 19.79 0.50 12.00
C THR A 40 18.31 0.16 11.84
N LEU A 41 17.99 -1.10 11.57
CA LEU A 41 16.64 -1.60 11.38
C LEU A 41 16.37 -2.66 12.45
N ASN A 42 15.34 -2.50 13.28
CA ASN A 42 15.04 -3.40 14.41
C ASN A 42 16.31 -3.74 15.22
N ASP A 43 17.03 -2.70 15.67
CA ASP A 43 18.33 -2.79 16.36
C ASP A 43 19.50 -3.41 15.59
N THR A 44 19.27 -3.86 14.36
CA THR A 44 20.31 -4.47 13.51
C THR A 44 20.95 -3.41 12.63
N LYS A 45 22.26 -3.20 12.80
CA LYS A 45 23.05 -2.34 11.93
C LYS A 45 23.22 -2.99 10.55
N ILE A 46 22.85 -2.28 9.49
CA ILE A 46 22.87 -2.80 8.13
C ILE A 46 24.20 -2.52 7.42
N ASP A 47 24.78 -3.54 6.78
CA ASP A 47 25.96 -3.41 5.93
C ASP A 47 25.59 -3.35 4.44
N SER A 48 25.35 -2.13 3.96
CA SER A 48 25.04 -1.90 2.54
C SER A 48 26.26 -2.05 1.62
N ALA A 49 27.49 -2.09 2.13
CA ALA A 49 28.66 -2.18 1.26
C ALA A 49 28.83 -3.59 0.66
N HIS A 50 28.27 -4.63 1.30
CA HIS A 50 28.47 -6.03 0.93
C HIS A 50 27.16 -6.80 0.66
N SER A 51 26.02 -6.10 0.55
CA SER A 51 24.72 -6.68 0.19
C SER A 51 24.47 -6.67 -1.33
N GLU A 52 23.87 -7.72 -1.88
CA GLU A 52 23.36 -7.75 -3.25
C GLU A 52 22.22 -6.73 -3.46
N TYR A 53 21.44 -6.46 -2.42
CA TYR A 53 20.36 -5.46 -2.43
C TYR A 53 20.62 -4.43 -1.33
N PRO A 54 21.66 -3.59 -1.51
CA PRO A 54 22.07 -2.65 -0.48
C PRO A 54 21.02 -1.57 -0.29
N LEU A 55 20.94 -0.97 0.90
CA LEU A 55 20.27 0.32 1.02
C LEU A 55 20.94 1.32 0.08
N ILE A 56 20.15 2.14 -0.61
CA ILE A 56 20.63 3.17 -1.53
C ILE A 56 20.16 4.54 -1.08
N VAL A 57 20.83 5.60 -1.53
CA VAL A 57 20.47 6.99 -1.26
C VAL A 57 20.24 7.73 -2.56
N TYR A 58 19.09 8.38 -2.65
CA TYR A 58 18.71 9.28 -3.75
C TYR A 58 18.13 10.56 -3.18
N ARG A 59 18.64 11.72 -3.64
CA ARG A 59 18.25 13.05 -3.13
C ARG A 59 18.24 13.12 -1.60
N ASP A 60 19.32 12.61 -1.00
CA ASP A 60 19.55 12.58 0.45
C ASP A 60 18.55 11.75 1.28
N ILE A 61 17.70 10.95 0.62
CA ILE A 61 16.79 9.99 1.28
C ILE A 61 17.34 8.58 1.11
N THR A 62 17.35 7.81 2.20
CA THR A 62 17.65 6.37 2.17
C THR A 62 16.45 5.60 1.64
N TYR A 63 16.74 4.58 0.83
CA TYR A 63 15.77 3.72 0.19
C TYR A 63 15.97 2.27 0.63
N PHE A 64 14.86 1.59 0.91
CA PHE A 64 14.81 0.23 1.44
C PHE A 64 14.34 -0.77 0.38
N PRO A 65 15.06 -1.90 0.17
CA PRO A 65 14.68 -2.91 -0.81
C PRO A 65 13.49 -3.76 -0.35
N MET A 66 12.47 -3.89 -1.18
CA MET A 66 11.33 -4.80 -0.95
C MET A 66 11.63 -6.22 -1.45
N THR A 67 12.76 -6.80 -1.02
CA THR A 67 13.01 -8.24 -1.18
C THR A 67 12.16 -9.05 -0.21
N TYR A 68 12.05 -10.35 -0.43
CA TYR A 68 11.30 -11.26 0.45
C TYR A 68 11.76 -11.16 1.91
N HIS A 69 13.05 -11.38 2.18
CA HIS A 69 13.61 -11.37 3.53
C HIS A 69 13.60 -9.98 4.16
N ALA A 70 13.99 -8.94 3.41
CA ALA A 70 14.01 -7.57 3.93
C ALA A 70 12.60 -7.12 4.34
N SER A 71 11.59 -7.38 3.51
CA SER A 71 10.19 -7.06 3.83
C SER A 71 9.74 -7.75 5.12
N ARG A 72 9.97 -9.06 5.24
CA ARG A 72 9.56 -9.85 6.42
C ARG A 72 10.28 -9.42 7.70
N PHE A 73 11.54 -9.01 7.59
CA PHE A 73 12.29 -8.46 8.71
C PHE A 73 11.62 -7.20 9.30
N LEU A 74 10.86 -6.45 8.49
CA LEU A 74 10.11 -5.27 8.91
C LEU A 74 8.59 -5.49 8.99
N HIS A 75 8.15 -6.74 9.18
CA HIS A 75 6.72 -7.11 9.26
C HIS A 75 5.91 -6.69 8.01
N LEU A 76 6.53 -6.77 6.84
CA LEU A 76 5.88 -6.54 5.55
C LEU A 76 5.85 -7.80 4.71
N LYS A 77 4.85 -7.89 3.85
CA LYS A 77 4.87 -8.73 2.66
C LYS A 77 4.98 -7.86 1.40
N SER A 78 5.68 -8.39 0.41
CA SER A 78 5.83 -7.81 -0.92
C SER A 78 5.44 -8.87 -1.93
N SER A 79 4.38 -8.62 -2.69
CA SER A 79 3.81 -9.56 -3.65
C SER A 79 3.76 -8.93 -5.04
N TRP A 80 4.15 -9.70 -6.06
CA TRP A 80 4.02 -9.29 -7.45
C TRP A 80 2.85 -10.02 -8.10
N TYR A 81 1.93 -9.27 -8.70
CA TYR A 81 0.81 -9.80 -9.45
C TYR A 81 0.92 -9.40 -10.92
N GLN A 82 0.84 -10.38 -11.81
CA GLN A 82 0.85 -10.11 -13.24
C GLN A 82 -0.52 -9.58 -13.68
N THR A 83 -0.61 -8.26 -13.83
CA THR A 83 -1.77 -7.53 -14.35
C THR A 83 -1.37 -6.78 -15.62
N GLU A 84 -2.32 -6.57 -16.52
CA GLU A 84 -2.11 -5.80 -17.76
C GLU A 84 -2.31 -4.29 -17.48
N PRO A 85 -1.51 -3.38 -18.07
CA PRO A 85 -0.43 -3.63 -19.05
C PRO A 85 0.97 -3.82 -18.43
N LYS A 86 1.14 -3.51 -17.14
CA LYS A 86 2.35 -3.70 -16.34
C LYS A 86 1.89 -4.19 -14.98
N GLY A 87 2.56 -5.19 -14.42
CA GLY A 87 2.13 -5.86 -13.19
C GLY A 87 1.88 -4.93 -12.00
N THR A 88 1.32 -5.47 -10.94
CA THR A 88 1.04 -4.76 -9.69
C THR A 88 1.98 -5.27 -8.60
N LEU A 89 2.74 -4.37 -8.01
CA LEU A 89 3.42 -4.60 -6.74
C LEU A 89 2.46 -4.29 -5.60
N PHE A 90 2.23 -5.24 -4.71
CA PHE A 90 1.61 -5.01 -3.42
C PHE A 90 2.69 -4.97 -2.33
N VAL A 91 2.60 -3.99 -1.44
CA VAL A 91 3.36 -3.95 -0.19
C VAL A 91 2.40 -3.62 0.95
N GLY A 92 2.42 -4.42 2.01
CA GLY A 92 1.61 -4.14 3.19
C GLY A 92 2.03 -4.96 4.40
N TYR A 93 1.36 -4.70 5.53
CA TYR A 93 1.57 -5.43 6.78
C TYR A 93 1.44 -6.94 6.60
N SER A 94 2.29 -7.70 7.28
CA SER A 94 2.13 -9.15 7.46
C SER A 94 2.49 -9.57 8.88
N ASP A 95 1.66 -10.44 9.48
CA ASP A 95 1.99 -11.08 10.76
C ASP A 95 3.17 -12.07 10.61
N ALA A 96 3.40 -12.56 9.39
CA ALA A 96 4.49 -13.45 9.08
C ALA A 96 5.79 -12.64 8.91
N SER A 97 6.66 -12.63 9.93
CA SER A 97 7.92 -11.88 9.95
C SER A 97 9.18 -12.77 10.02
N GLU A 98 10.34 -12.12 10.05
CA GLU A 98 11.65 -12.72 10.37
C GLU A 98 12.33 -11.89 11.47
N ASP A 99 12.81 -12.54 12.53
CA ASP A 99 13.44 -11.83 13.66
C ASP A 99 14.91 -11.44 13.39
N THR A 100 15.49 -11.92 12.29
CA THR A 100 16.90 -11.73 11.94
C THR A 100 17.02 -11.18 10.53
N TRP A 101 17.92 -10.22 10.33
CA TRP A 101 18.26 -9.72 9.01
C TRP A 101 18.94 -10.82 8.19
N ILE A 102 18.24 -11.31 7.16
CA ILE A 102 18.78 -12.24 6.17
C ILE A 102 19.16 -11.45 4.92
N ASP A 103 20.44 -11.47 4.59
CA ASP A 103 21.00 -10.76 3.44
C ASP A 103 21.57 -11.74 2.42
N THR A 104 21.49 -11.36 1.15
CA THR A 104 22.24 -12.05 0.10
C THR A 104 23.54 -11.29 -0.12
N PRO A 105 24.72 -11.89 0.11
CA PRO A 105 26.00 -11.21 -0.08
C PRO A 105 26.23 -10.83 -1.56
N ALA A 106 26.74 -9.62 -1.79
CA ALA A 106 27.23 -9.23 -3.10
C ALA A 106 28.51 -10.00 -3.47
N ALA A 107 28.75 -10.21 -4.76
CA ALA A 107 29.97 -10.85 -5.29
C ALA A 107 31.26 -10.08 -4.93
N GLY A 108 31.15 -8.82 -4.56
CA GLY A 108 32.23 -7.97 -4.08
C GLY A 108 31.66 -6.68 -3.48
N ARG A 109 32.53 -5.83 -2.95
CA ARG A 109 32.11 -4.54 -2.38
C ARG A 109 31.40 -3.69 -3.44
N ASN A 110 30.22 -3.20 -3.11
CA ASN A 110 29.45 -2.32 -3.99
C ASN A 110 30.22 -1.04 -4.32
N ALA A 111 30.07 -0.58 -5.56
CA ALA A 111 30.52 0.74 -5.97
C ALA A 111 29.80 1.83 -5.15
N SER A 112 30.46 2.97 -4.96
CA SER A 112 29.88 4.10 -4.22
C SER A 112 28.69 4.73 -4.94
N THR A 113 28.58 4.54 -6.25
CA THR A 113 27.48 5.04 -7.10
C THR A 113 26.93 3.92 -7.98
N ALA A 114 25.64 4.00 -8.27
CA ALA A 114 24.96 3.09 -9.18
C ALA A 114 23.82 3.80 -9.94
N LYS A 115 23.21 3.10 -10.91
CA LYS A 115 22.04 3.57 -11.64
C LYS A 115 20.81 2.77 -11.20
N ALA A 116 19.72 3.48 -10.97
CA ALA A 116 18.38 2.93 -10.72
C ALA A 116 17.41 3.59 -11.69
N THR A 117 16.21 3.04 -11.85
CA THR A 117 15.13 3.64 -12.64
C THR A 117 13.96 3.97 -11.74
N VAL A 118 13.15 4.98 -12.10
CA VAL A 118 11.85 5.18 -11.46
C VAL A 118 10.94 4.01 -11.82
N ALA A 119 10.29 3.42 -10.82
CA ALA A 119 9.33 2.34 -11.04
C ALA A 119 8.09 2.85 -11.79
N ASP A 120 7.66 2.13 -12.82
CA ASP A 120 6.65 2.57 -13.81
C ASP A 120 5.46 1.61 -13.95
N TYR A 121 5.33 0.68 -13.01
CA TYR A 121 4.25 -0.31 -12.88
C TYR A 121 3.27 0.11 -11.76
N GLN A 122 2.18 -0.64 -11.59
CA GLN A 122 1.18 -0.34 -10.56
C GLN A 122 1.73 -0.66 -9.17
N ILE A 123 1.48 0.23 -8.19
CA ILE A 123 1.99 0.07 -6.83
C ILE A 123 0.82 0.26 -5.85
N ALA A 124 0.53 -0.79 -5.10
CA ALA A 124 -0.46 -0.83 -4.05
C ALA A 124 0.25 -0.87 -2.69
N VAL A 125 0.14 0.20 -1.91
CA VAL A 125 0.73 0.30 -0.57
C VAL A 125 -0.41 0.28 0.44
N ASN A 126 -0.49 -0.78 1.26
CA ASN A 126 -1.56 -0.99 2.24
C ASN A 126 -2.99 -0.80 1.69
N THR A 127 -3.20 -1.14 0.42
CA THR A 127 -4.53 -1.10 -0.20
C THR A 127 -4.67 -2.20 -1.23
N VAL A 128 -5.91 -2.62 -1.45
CA VAL A 128 -6.34 -3.45 -2.59
C VAL A 128 -7.35 -2.72 -3.46
N ASP A 129 -7.70 -1.47 -3.11
CA ASP A 129 -8.52 -0.60 -3.93
C ASP A 129 -7.65 0.05 -5.00
N LYS A 130 -7.96 -0.24 -6.27
CA LYS A 130 -7.23 0.28 -7.42
C LYS A 130 -7.28 1.80 -7.52
N SER A 131 -8.30 2.44 -6.96
CA SER A 131 -8.42 3.91 -6.94
C SER A 131 -7.46 4.58 -5.96
N GLU A 132 -6.90 3.81 -5.01
CA GLU A 132 -5.94 4.26 -4.02
C GLU A 132 -4.49 3.90 -4.37
N PHE A 133 -4.26 3.32 -5.56
CA PHE A 133 -2.91 3.00 -6.00
C PHE A 133 -2.03 4.24 -6.06
N LEU A 134 -0.77 4.07 -5.68
CA LEU A 134 0.20 5.14 -5.61
C LEU A 134 0.48 5.70 -7.01
N ASP A 135 0.25 7.00 -7.21
CA ASP A 135 0.83 7.72 -8.35
C ASP A 135 2.31 8.00 -8.08
N ASN A 136 3.15 7.00 -8.39
CA ASN A 136 4.58 7.08 -8.17
C ASN A 136 5.25 8.25 -8.93
N SER A 137 4.65 8.69 -10.04
CA SER A 137 5.21 9.77 -10.85
C SER A 137 5.05 11.16 -10.22
N ALA A 138 4.05 11.31 -9.35
CA ALA A 138 3.79 12.52 -8.58
C ALA A 138 4.60 12.61 -7.27
N GLU A 139 5.27 11.53 -6.88
CA GLU A 139 6.06 11.49 -5.65
C GLU A 139 7.32 12.35 -5.72
N PRO A 140 7.60 13.21 -4.73
CA PRO A 140 8.86 13.96 -4.65
C PRO A 140 10.09 13.05 -4.62
N TYR A 141 9.91 11.90 -3.98
CA TYR A 141 10.85 10.79 -3.85
C TYR A 141 10.16 9.54 -4.40
N PRO A 142 10.18 9.31 -5.72
CA PRO A 142 9.51 8.16 -6.30
C PRO A 142 10.20 6.88 -5.87
N LEU A 143 9.43 5.79 -5.80
CA LEU A 143 9.93 4.44 -5.64
C LEU A 143 10.78 4.09 -6.87
N LEU A 144 11.89 3.42 -6.60
CA LEU A 144 12.90 3.10 -7.61
C LEU A 144 12.91 1.60 -7.87
N ASN A 145 13.19 1.19 -9.11
CA ASN A 145 13.65 -0.16 -9.40
C ASN A 145 15.19 -0.15 -9.43
N PHE A 146 15.80 -1.01 -8.62
CA PHE A 146 17.24 -1.23 -8.63
C PHE A 146 17.51 -2.74 -8.58
N ARG A 147 18.26 -3.25 -9.56
CA ARG A 147 18.56 -4.68 -9.71
C ARG A 147 17.30 -5.57 -9.75
N GLY A 148 16.21 -5.08 -10.35
CA GLY A 148 14.95 -5.83 -10.48
C GLY A 148 14.07 -5.82 -9.23
N VAL A 149 14.46 -5.11 -8.16
CA VAL A 149 13.70 -5.00 -6.92
C VAL A 149 13.21 -3.57 -6.74
N THR A 150 12.04 -3.40 -6.14
CA THR A 150 11.46 -2.09 -5.79
C THR A 150 12.05 -1.57 -4.49
N TYR A 151 12.42 -0.30 -4.49
CA TYR A 151 13.03 0.38 -3.36
C TYR A 151 12.10 1.49 -2.87
N PHE A 152 11.72 1.42 -1.60
CA PHE A 152 10.87 2.41 -0.97
C PHE A 152 11.68 3.52 -0.30
N PRO A 153 11.36 4.80 -0.53
CA PRO A 153 11.99 5.91 0.16
C PRO A 153 11.60 5.89 1.65
N LEU A 154 12.58 5.93 2.55
CA LEU A 154 12.37 6.02 4.00
C LEU A 154 12.10 7.48 4.41
N THR A 155 11.06 8.05 3.81
CA THR A 155 10.49 9.34 4.20
C THR A 155 9.48 9.14 5.33
N TRP A 156 9.10 10.23 6.00
CA TRP A 156 8.05 10.20 7.02
C TRP A 156 6.74 9.62 6.48
N ARG A 157 6.33 10.04 5.27
CA ARG A 157 5.13 9.53 4.60
C ARG A 157 5.13 8.01 4.52
N PHE A 158 6.16 7.40 3.93
CA PHE A 158 6.16 5.96 3.75
C PHE A 158 6.49 5.20 5.04
N ALA A 159 7.55 5.57 5.75
CA ALA A 159 7.97 4.83 6.94
C ALA A 159 6.95 4.93 8.08
N VAL A 160 6.44 6.13 8.36
CA VAL A 160 5.55 6.39 9.51
C VAL A 160 4.09 6.32 9.12
N GLU A 161 3.66 7.11 8.12
CA GLU A 161 2.23 7.26 7.83
C GLU A 161 1.65 6.03 7.11
N GLU A 162 2.37 5.50 6.13
CA GLU A 162 1.96 4.31 5.37
C GLU A 162 2.28 3.02 6.12
N LEU A 163 3.52 2.83 6.60
CA LEU A 163 3.96 1.54 7.14
C LEU A 163 3.80 1.45 8.66
N GLY A 164 3.78 2.58 9.38
CA GLY A 164 3.56 2.59 10.83
C GLY A 164 4.81 2.27 11.65
N TRP A 165 6.00 2.54 11.11
CA TRP A 165 7.26 2.36 11.81
C TRP A 165 7.62 3.54 12.70
N ASP A 166 8.33 3.25 13.78
CA ASP A 166 9.03 4.28 14.54
C ASP A 166 10.21 4.78 13.73
N TYR A 167 10.29 6.10 13.55
CA TYR A 167 11.32 6.75 12.76
C TYR A 167 12.17 7.69 13.60
N ARG A 168 13.50 7.54 13.50
CA ARG A 168 14.44 8.48 14.09
C ARG A 168 15.65 8.69 13.20
N PHE A 169 16.03 9.96 13.01
CA PHE A 169 17.30 10.33 12.41
C PHE A 169 18.07 11.24 13.36
N ASP A 170 19.35 10.96 13.53
CA ASP A 170 20.29 11.81 14.27
C ASP A 170 21.62 11.86 13.51
N THR A 171 22.24 13.03 13.43
CA THR A 171 23.46 13.23 12.63
C THR A 171 24.68 12.45 13.15
N LYS A 172 24.67 12.02 14.42
CA LYS A 172 25.75 11.24 15.05
C LYS A 172 25.47 9.75 14.97
N THR A 173 24.24 9.31 15.23
CA THR A 173 23.88 7.89 15.30
C THR A 173 23.28 7.34 14.00
N GLY A 174 22.92 8.20 13.05
CA GLY A 174 22.35 7.84 11.76
C GLY A 174 20.84 7.61 11.80
N LEU A 175 20.34 6.84 10.84
CA LEU A 175 18.92 6.48 10.70
C LEU A 175 18.60 5.22 11.51
N SER A 176 17.50 5.26 12.26
CA SER A 176 16.98 4.12 13.00
C SER A 176 15.49 3.95 12.75
N LEU A 177 15.09 2.72 12.46
CA LEU A 177 13.70 2.30 12.26
C LEU A 177 13.35 1.11 13.14
N ARG A 178 12.13 1.09 13.69
CA ARG A 178 11.55 -0.09 14.34
C ARG A 178 10.16 -0.39 13.79
N SER A 179 9.89 -1.64 13.48
CA SER A 179 8.59 -2.11 12.96
C SER A 179 7.76 -2.90 13.96
N THR A 180 8.29 -3.18 15.16
CA THR A 180 7.69 -4.13 16.12
C THR A 180 6.37 -3.64 16.74
N GLU A 181 6.14 -2.33 16.77
CA GLU A 181 4.96 -1.72 17.39
C GLU A 181 3.90 -1.29 16.36
N GLN A 182 4.07 -1.64 15.08
CA GLN A 182 3.12 -1.25 14.05
C GLN A 182 1.79 -1.98 14.23
N PHE A 183 0.67 -1.24 14.13
CA PHE A 183 -0.67 -1.80 14.32
C PHE A 183 -1.52 -1.60 13.06
N ARG A 184 -1.55 -2.63 12.20
CA ARG A 184 -2.27 -2.62 10.93
C ARG A 184 -2.87 -4.00 10.64
N PRO A 185 -3.95 -4.08 9.85
CA PRO A 185 -4.47 -5.33 9.38
C PRO A 185 -3.59 -5.91 8.27
N GLU A 186 -3.42 -7.23 8.25
CA GLU A 186 -2.94 -7.92 7.06
C GLU A 186 -4.05 -7.94 6.00
N LEU A 187 -3.75 -7.44 4.81
CA LEU A 187 -4.70 -7.36 3.70
C LEU A 187 -4.67 -8.63 2.85
N GLU A 188 -5.83 -9.01 2.31
CA GLU A 188 -5.97 -10.09 1.32
C GLU A 188 -5.53 -9.61 -0.06
N ASP A 189 -4.22 -9.58 -0.31
CA ASP A 189 -3.61 -9.06 -1.54
C ASP A 189 -3.89 -9.91 -2.77
N SER A 190 -4.31 -11.17 -2.59
CA SER A 190 -4.76 -12.05 -3.68
C SER A 190 -5.91 -11.46 -4.51
N LEU A 191 -6.63 -10.48 -3.97
CA LEU A 191 -7.68 -9.73 -4.65
C LEU A 191 -7.16 -8.94 -5.85
N LEU A 192 -5.88 -8.58 -5.86
CA LEU A 192 -5.26 -7.85 -6.97
C LEU A 192 -5.15 -8.70 -8.24
N ALA A 193 -5.04 -10.03 -8.09
CA ALA A 193 -5.05 -10.98 -9.20
C ALA A 193 -6.46 -11.42 -9.62
N ASN A 194 -7.47 -11.19 -8.78
CA ASN A 194 -8.78 -11.79 -8.95
C ASN A 194 -9.83 -10.78 -9.42
N SER A 195 -10.42 -11.02 -10.59
CA SER A 195 -11.54 -10.23 -11.13
C SER A 195 -12.90 -10.90 -10.94
N ALA A 196 -12.96 -12.04 -10.24
CA ALA A 196 -14.22 -12.76 -10.02
C ALA A 196 -15.12 -12.00 -9.03
N PRO A 197 -16.45 -11.98 -9.24
CA PRO A 197 -17.37 -11.32 -8.31
C PRO A 197 -17.28 -11.82 -6.86
N SER A 198 -16.87 -13.07 -6.64
CA SER A 198 -16.66 -13.64 -5.30
C SER A 198 -15.50 -13.00 -4.52
N ALA A 199 -14.56 -12.33 -5.20
CA ALA A 199 -13.50 -11.56 -4.57
C ALA A 199 -14.09 -10.43 -3.68
N ALA A 200 -15.22 -9.85 -4.07
CA ALA A 200 -15.89 -8.81 -3.28
C ALA A 200 -16.33 -9.31 -1.90
N LEU A 201 -16.57 -10.63 -1.72
CA LEU A 201 -17.00 -11.20 -0.44
C LEU A 201 -15.88 -11.26 0.61
N VAL A 202 -14.62 -11.33 0.17
CA VAL A 202 -13.46 -11.38 1.08
C VAL A 202 -12.82 -10.00 1.26
N GLN A 203 -13.12 -9.05 0.37
CA GLN A 203 -12.71 -7.66 0.51
C GLN A 203 -13.30 -7.07 1.78
N LYS A 204 -12.44 -6.41 2.56
CA LYS A 204 -12.83 -5.72 3.79
C LYS A 204 -12.46 -4.25 3.69
N THR A 205 -13.35 -3.41 4.17
CA THR A 205 -13.05 -2.01 4.46
C THR A 205 -12.63 -1.91 5.92
N TYR A 206 -11.49 -1.29 6.19
CA TYR A 206 -10.97 -1.19 7.55
C TYR A 206 -11.25 0.19 8.15
N PHE A 207 -11.82 0.19 9.36
CA PHE A 207 -12.07 1.39 10.14
C PHE A 207 -11.25 1.34 11.42
N TYR A 208 -10.62 2.45 11.79
CA TYR A 208 -9.83 2.57 13.01
C TYR A 208 -10.59 3.37 14.07
N SER A 209 -10.30 3.10 15.34
CA SER A 209 -10.67 4.00 16.43
C SER A 209 -9.94 5.34 16.28
N ALA A 210 -10.46 6.38 16.94
CA ALA A 210 -9.89 7.74 16.86
C ALA A 210 -8.43 7.82 17.31
N ASP A 211 -8.04 6.99 18.28
CA ASP A 211 -6.67 6.86 18.80
C ASP A 211 -5.83 5.81 18.06
N LYS A 212 -6.41 5.13 17.05
CA LYS A 212 -5.82 4.03 16.28
C LYS A 212 -5.37 2.84 17.13
N SER A 213 -5.93 2.66 18.33
CA SER A 213 -5.66 1.49 19.18
C SER A 213 -6.49 0.26 18.80
N GLU A 214 -7.51 0.41 17.96
CA GLU A 214 -8.39 -0.65 17.48
C GLU A 214 -8.66 -0.51 15.97
N TYR A 215 -8.93 -1.63 15.31
CA TYR A 215 -9.50 -1.64 13.96
C TYR A 215 -10.63 -2.65 13.82
N ALA A 216 -11.53 -2.37 12.88
CA ALA A 216 -12.59 -3.25 12.44
C ALA A 216 -12.52 -3.41 10.91
N GLY A 217 -12.32 -4.64 10.44
CA GLY A 217 -12.48 -5.03 9.04
C GLY A 217 -13.93 -5.41 8.77
N VAL A 218 -14.59 -4.66 7.89
CA VAL A 218 -16.01 -4.82 7.55
C VAL A 218 -16.12 -5.44 6.17
N PRO A 219 -16.82 -6.58 6.01
CA PRO A 219 -17.00 -7.20 4.72
C PRO A 219 -17.91 -6.35 3.83
N TYR A 220 -17.99 -6.67 2.54
CA TYR A 220 -18.93 -6.01 1.63
C TYR A 220 -20.40 -6.24 2.02
N SER A 221 -20.75 -7.47 2.39
CA SER A 221 -22.13 -7.88 2.72
C SER A 221 -22.17 -8.93 3.82
N ASN A 222 -23.38 -9.35 4.24
CA ASN A 222 -23.59 -10.47 5.17
C ASN A 222 -23.77 -11.84 4.48
N LEU A 223 -23.46 -11.95 3.19
CA LEU A 223 -23.58 -13.21 2.45
C LEU A 223 -22.62 -14.28 2.98
N SER A 224 -22.94 -15.55 2.71
CA SER A 224 -22.20 -16.67 3.29
C SER A 224 -20.70 -16.61 2.99
N GLY A 225 -19.89 -16.82 4.04
CA GLY A 225 -18.43 -16.69 4.01
C GLY A 225 -17.91 -15.28 4.34
N ALA A 226 -18.76 -14.25 4.37
CA ALA A 226 -18.35 -12.90 4.77
C ALA A 226 -18.09 -12.82 6.28
N THR A 227 -17.03 -12.11 6.65
CA THR A 227 -16.58 -12.00 8.04
C THR A 227 -16.22 -10.58 8.41
N PHE A 228 -16.64 -10.16 9.60
CA PHE A 228 -16.06 -9.03 10.30
C PHE A 228 -14.77 -9.48 10.99
N VAL A 229 -13.80 -8.58 11.05
CA VAL A 229 -12.58 -8.74 11.84
C VAL A 229 -12.52 -7.59 12.83
N TYR A 230 -12.15 -7.86 14.07
CA TYR A 230 -11.89 -6.84 15.07
C TYR A 230 -10.56 -7.14 15.76
N ARG A 231 -9.75 -6.12 16.01
CA ARG A 231 -8.55 -6.25 16.82
C ARG A 231 -8.35 -4.99 17.63
N ARG A 232 -7.94 -5.17 18.89
CA ARG A 232 -7.34 -4.15 19.73
C ARG A 232 -5.84 -4.39 19.82
N SER A 233 -5.05 -3.31 19.88
CA SER A 233 -3.60 -3.39 20.04
C SER A 233 -3.25 -4.20 21.30
N GLY A 234 -2.26 -5.09 21.17
CA GLY A 234 -1.89 -6.04 22.23
C GLY A 234 -2.81 -7.26 22.37
N GLU A 235 -3.92 -7.34 21.62
CA GLU A 235 -4.85 -8.46 21.64
C GLU A 235 -4.85 -9.24 20.31
N ALA A 236 -5.31 -10.49 20.37
CA ALA A 236 -5.54 -11.32 19.19
C ALA A 236 -6.75 -10.80 18.40
N ALA A 237 -6.72 -10.96 17.08
CA ALA A 237 -7.87 -10.62 16.25
C ALA A 237 -9.05 -11.56 16.53
N LEU A 238 -10.26 -11.00 16.58
CA LEU A 238 -11.54 -11.70 16.60
C LEU A 238 -12.13 -11.71 15.18
N THR A 239 -12.73 -12.83 14.82
CA THR A 239 -13.44 -12.99 13.54
C THR A 239 -14.88 -13.39 13.81
N LEU A 240 -15.82 -12.64 13.24
CA LEU A 240 -17.25 -12.88 13.36
C LEU A 240 -17.84 -13.13 11.98
N LYS A 241 -18.66 -14.18 11.84
CA LYS A 241 -19.40 -14.39 10.59
C LYS A 241 -20.53 -13.37 10.50
N ALA A 242 -20.65 -12.72 9.36
CA ALA A 242 -21.69 -11.72 9.17
C ALA A 242 -23.09 -12.34 9.14
N GLU A 243 -23.24 -13.56 8.60
CA GLU A 243 -24.51 -14.30 8.58
C GLU A 243 -25.07 -14.61 9.99
N ASP A 244 -24.21 -14.70 11.01
CA ASP A 244 -24.63 -14.96 12.40
C ASP A 244 -25.23 -13.73 13.08
N LEU A 245 -24.92 -12.52 12.59
CA LEU A 245 -25.39 -11.24 13.15
C LEU A 245 -26.75 -10.80 12.60
N PHE A 246 -27.09 -11.24 11.38
CA PHE A 246 -28.20 -10.71 10.61
C PHE A 246 -29.07 -11.83 10.05
N SER A 247 -30.25 -12.04 10.65
CA SER A 247 -31.20 -13.08 10.22
C SER A 247 -32.42 -12.55 9.47
N ASP A 248 -32.55 -11.23 9.31
CA ASP A 248 -33.76 -10.54 8.84
C ASP A 248 -33.63 -9.90 7.46
N GLY A 249 -32.55 -10.19 6.73
CA GLY A 249 -32.35 -9.72 5.36
C GLY A 249 -30.89 -9.78 4.90
N GLU A 250 -30.67 -9.31 3.68
CA GLU A 250 -29.34 -9.05 3.16
C GLU A 250 -28.90 -7.64 3.54
N TYR A 251 -27.65 -7.52 3.96
CA TYR A 251 -27.02 -6.26 4.36
C TYR A 251 -25.80 -6.00 3.50
N TYR A 252 -25.70 -4.78 3.01
CA TYR A 252 -24.55 -4.27 2.25
C TYR A 252 -23.95 -3.09 3.00
N PHE A 253 -22.65 -3.18 3.33
CA PHE A 253 -21.95 -2.26 4.24
C PHE A 253 -21.11 -1.20 3.51
N ASP A 254 -21.05 -1.25 2.18
CA ASP A 254 -20.41 -0.27 1.30
C ASP A 254 -21.20 1.05 1.20
N CYS A 255 -22.47 1.04 1.61
CA CYS A 255 -23.38 2.16 1.53
C CYS A 255 -23.16 3.13 2.70
N GLN A 256 -22.13 3.97 2.60
CA GLN A 256 -21.94 5.05 3.56
C GLN A 256 -22.99 6.16 3.34
N ASP A 257 -23.77 6.43 4.38
CA ASP A 257 -24.56 7.65 4.47
C ASP A 257 -23.58 8.81 4.63
N GLY A 258 -23.53 9.72 3.65
CA GLY A 258 -22.59 10.85 3.63
C GLY A 258 -22.71 11.81 4.83
N THR A 259 -23.75 11.64 5.66
CA THR A 259 -23.91 12.38 6.93
C THR A 259 -23.37 11.64 8.15
N ASN A 260 -23.23 10.31 8.10
CA ASN A 260 -22.91 9.48 9.25
C ASN A 260 -21.74 8.54 8.94
N ALA A 261 -20.52 9.04 9.10
CA ALA A 261 -19.30 8.23 8.96
C ALA A 261 -19.32 7.03 9.92
N PRO A 262 -18.69 5.90 9.55
CA PRO A 262 -18.47 4.80 10.48
C PRO A 262 -17.62 5.23 11.67
N VAL A 263 -17.95 4.74 12.87
CA VAL A 263 -17.25 5.03 14.12
C VAL A 263 -16.96 3.73 14.84
N LEU A 264 -15.70 3.51 15.20
CA LEU A 264 -15.26 2.43 16.07
C LEU A 264 -14.82 3.01 17.42
N SER A 265 -15.39 2.48 18.51
CA SER A 265 -15.01 2.87 19.86
C SER A 265 -15.28 1.72 20.83
N ASP A 266 -14.24 1.30 21.56
CA ASP A 266 -14.29 0.22 22.54
C ASP A 266 -14.97 -1.04 22.01
N GLY A 267 -14.53 -1.54 20.86
CA GLY A 267 -15.09 -2.73 20.21
C GLY A 267 -16.49 -2.56 19.63
N VAL A 268 -17.09 -1.38 19.72
CA VAL A 268 -18.42 -1.10 19.15
C VAL A 268 -18.26 -0.35 17.83
N LEU A 269 -18.67 -0.99 16.74
CA LEU A 269 -18.72 -0.41 15.42
C LEU A 269 -20.12 0.12 15.13
N THR A 270 -20.21 1.42 14.83
CA THR A 270 -21.43 2.06 14.36
C THR A 270 -21.26 2.44 12.89
N LEU A 271 -22.12 1.94 12.00
CA LEU A 271 -22.05 2.19 10.56
C LEU A 271 -23.43 2.22 9.92
N SER A 272 -23.53 2.79 8.73
CA SER A 272 -24.75 2.69 7.91
C SER A 272 -24.66 1.46 7.00
N ALA A 273 -25.80 0.82 6.76
CA ALA A 273 -25.89 -0.31 5.85
C ALA A 273 -27.19 -0.23 5.06
N ARG A 274 -27.17 -0.80 3.86
CA ARG A 274 -28.38 -1.02 3.07
C ARG A 274 -28.94 -2.39 3.40
N GLN A 275 -30.16 -2.43 3.93
CA GLN A 275 -30.88 -3.66 4.20
C GLN A 275 -31.86 -3.94 3.04
N ILE A 276 -31.87 -5.17 2.55
CA ILE A 276 -32.82 -5.68 1.57
C ILE A 276 -33.53 -6.88 2.18
N ASN A 277 -34.86 -6.80 2.28
CA ASN A 277 -35.70 -7.88 2.78
C ASN A 277 -37.04 -7.92 2.03
N SER A 278 -37.98 -8.76 2.51
CA SER A 278 -39.30 -8.92 1.88
C SER A 278 -40.14 -7.64 1.80
N THR A 279 -39.81 -6.62 2.60
CA THR A 279 -40.51 -5.33 2.63
C THR A 279 -39.89 -4.27 1.70
N GLY A 280 -38.72 -4.57 1.12
CA GLY A 280 -38.02 -3.70 0.18
C GLY A 280 -36.59 -3.37 0.62
N GLN A 281 -36.08 -2.25 0.12
CA GLN A 281 -34.74 -1.76 0.42
C GLN A 281 -34.83 -0.52 1.32
N THR A 282 -34.05 -0.52 2.40
CA THR A 282 -33.95 0.61 3.33
C THR A 282 -32.51 0.85 3.76
N THR A 283 -32.19 2.06 4.21
CA THR A 283 -30.90 2.36 4.84
C THR A 283 -31.10 2.34 6.35
N VAL A 284 -30.27 1.56 7.04
CA VAL A 284 -30.31 1.41 8.50
C VAL A 284 -28.99 1.84 9.12
N ARG A 285 -29.05 2.32 10.36
CA ARG A 285 -27.87 2.56 11.18
C ARG A 285 -27.69 1.36 12.09
N LEU A 286 -26.54 0.70 11.97
CA LEU A 286 -26.18 -0.47 12.75
C LEU A 286 -25.21 -0.08 13.85
N LYS A 287 -25.33 -0.77 14.99
CA LYS A 287 -24.39 -0.72 16.09
C LYS A 287 -24.05 -2.16 16.48
N ILE A 288 -22.80 -2.56 16.28
CA ILE A 288 -22.34 -3.93 16.41
C ILE A 288 -21.28 -3.96 17.51
N ASP A 289 -21.50 -4.74 18.57
CA ASP A 289 -20.42 -5.08 19.49
C ASP A 289 -19.62 -6.24 18.89
N LEU A 290 -18.42 -5.92 18.40
CA LEU A 290 -17.55 -6.87 17.71
C LEU A 290 -16.82 -7.81 18.68
N ARG A 291 -16.89 -7.58 19.99
CA ARG A 291 -16.30 -8.47 21.01
C ARG A 291 -17.25 -9.61 21.36
N SER A 292 -18.54 -9.30 21.50
CA SER A 292 -19.59 -10.29 21.79
C SER A 292 -20.25 -10.86 20.55
N GLY A 293 -20.12 -10.21 19.39
CA GLY A 293 -20.83 -10.60 18.17
C GLY A 293 -22.34 -10.38 18.29
N THR A 294 -22.74 -9.21 18.79
CA THR A 294 -24.17 -8.89 19.00
C THR A 294 -24.54 -7.53 18.41
N LEU A 295 -25.74 -7.43 17.86
CA LEU A 295 -26.35 -6.15 17.51
C LEU A 295 -26.82 -5.43 18.77
N LEU A 296 -26.47 -4.14 18.87
CA LEU A 296 -26.91 -3.25 19.94
C LEU A 296 -28.13 -2.43 19.48
N PRO A 297 -28.98 -1.98 20.42
CA PRO A 297 -30.10 -1.08 20.13
C PRO A 297 -29.68 0.27 19.55
#